data_AF-A0A352FT30-F1
#
_entry.id   AF-A0A352FT30-F1
#
_cell.length_a   1.000
_cell.length_b   1.000
_cell.length_c   1.000
_cell.angle_alpha   90.00
_cell.angle_beta   90.00
_cell.angle_gamma   90.00
#
_symmetry.space_group_name_H-M   'P 1'
#
loop_
_entity.id
_entity.type
_entity.pdbx_description
1 polymer ?
#
loop_
_entity_poly.entity_id
_entity_poly.type
_entity_poly.pdbx_seq_one_letter_code
_entity_poly.pdbx_strand_id
1 'polypeptide(L)'
;MTGHSAKTSTLLLLSIALLLISAVALRAATLSDYASRVSRAITLIDDVQRAYEHESGRSSPEQLAGVNLILVRQQLPEKETVKLAGQTISVDNSWLSPALSEFEKSNGPTERRDVIARIAERLRAIHEHLQELEKVTNTAGTDKDGEKGKLAEILRRPEYLQTAPESSALESLIDRFLRWLNKLIPHPKPIRPGGSAWLSSLVQIVIIAVCLGAIAILIWRFGPRLLSGRRKKKTKREARIVLGERLEADQTAADLLAQAEILAREGNLRAAIRKAYIALLCELGDRKIISLAQHKTNRDYLNSVRDKASLYASMRKLTSSFELHWYGFVPANENDWNEFRAAYKSTLRT
;
A
#
# COMPACT_ATOMS: atom_id res chain seq x y z
N MET A 1 -19.62 -40.55 50.01
CA MET A 1 -19.20 -39.21 49.53
C MET A 1 -17.80 -39.29 48.90
N THR A 2 -17.65 -39.90 47.72
CA THR A 2 -16.32 -40.12 47.09
C THR A 2 -16.37 -40.11 45.54
N GLY A 3 -17.38 -39.49 44.92
CA GLY A 3 -17.56 -39.52 43.46
C GLY A 3 -17.20 -38.23 42.71
N HIS A 4 -16.98 -37.11 43.41
CA HIS A 4 -16.81 -35.79 42.78
C HIS A 4 -15.35 -35.35 42.60
N SER A 5 -14.40 -35.96 43.32
CA SER A 5 -12.99 -35.56 43.27
C SER A 5 -12.23 -36.10 42.06
N ALA A 6 -12.63 -37.23 41.48
CA ALA A 6 -11.90 -37.83 40.36
C ALA A 6 -12.14 -37.11 39.02
N LYS A 7 -13.37 -36.60 38.81
CA LYS A 7 -13.74 -35.90 37.56
C LYS A 7 -13.10 -34.52 37.46
N THR A 8 -12.93 -33.82 38.57
CA THR A 8 -12.26 -32.51 38.61
C THR A 8 -10.77 -32.66 38.35
N SER A 9 -10.11 -33.71 38.85
CA SER A 9 -8.70 -34.00 38.56
C SER A 9 -8.43 -34.29 37.08
N THR A 10 -9.31 -35.07 36.43
CA THR A 10 -9.17 -35.38 34.99
C THR A 10 -9.43 -34.15 34.11
N LEU A 11 -10.40 -33.29 34.47
CA LEU A 11 -10.66 -32.03 33.75
C LEU A 11 -9.52 -31.03 33.94
N LEU A 12 -8.92 -30.96 35.13
CA LEU A 12 -7.77 -30.10 35.40
C LEU A 12 -6.55 -30.57 34.60
N LEU A 13 -6.27 -31.87 34.58
CA LEU A 13 -5.17 -32.45 33.79
C LEU A 13 -5.39 -32.27 32.28
N LEU A 14 -6.63 -32.39 31.78
CA LEU A 14 -6.94 -32.14 30.38
C LEU A 14 -6.80 -30.65 30.03
N SER A 15 -7.18 -29.74 30.94
CA SER A 15 -7.01 -28.30 30.76
C SER A 15 -5.54 -27.88 30.82
N ILE A 16 -4.72 -28.50 31.67
CA ILE A 16 -3.27 -28.27 31.76
C ILE A 16 -2.56 -28.89 30.55
N ALA A 17 -3.00 -30.06 30.07
CA ALA A 17 -2.50 -30.65 28.82
C ALA A 17 -2.92 -29.81 27.61
N LEU A 18 -4.13 -29.27 27.56
CA LEU A 18 -4.60 -28.36 26.50
C LEU A 18 -3.89 -27.00 26.59
N LEU A 19 -3.59 -26.51 27.80
CA LEU A 19 -2.75 -25.33 28.02
C LEU A 19 -1.30 -25.58 27.62
N LEU A 20 -0.75 -26.77 27.90
CA LEU A 20 0.60 -27.17 27.48
C LEU A 20 0.70 -27.40 25.97
N ILE A 21 -0.35 -27.92 25.34
CA ILE A 21 -0.46 -28.04 23.87
C ILE A 21 -0.61 -26.64 23.23
N SER A 22 -1.28 -25.70 23.91
CA SER A 22 -1.31 -24.28 23.48
C SER A 22 -0.06 -23.48 23.85
N ALA A 23 0.73 -23.97 24.81
CA ALA A 23 2.01 -23.40 25.23
C ALA A 23 3.21 -23.98 24.47
N VAL A 24 2.97 -24.95 23.56
CA VAL A 24 3.68 -24.97 22.27
C VAL A 24 3.14 -23.84 21.40
N ALA A 25 3.09 -22.62 21.98
CA ALA A 25 3.31 -21.43 21.22
C ALA A 25 4.68 -21.68 20.59
N LEU A 26 4.66 -22.08 19.31
CA LEU A 26 5.78 -21.99 18.38
C LEU A 26 6.62 -20.83 18.88
N ARG A 27 7.81 -21.12 19.44
CA ARG A 27 8.83 -20.09 19.63
C ARG A 27 8.93 -19.48 18.25
N ALA A 28 8.31 -18.32 18.04
CA ALA A 28 8.30 -17.73 16.72
C ALA A 28 9.77 -17.54 16.35
N ALA A 29 10.22 -18.32 15.37
CA ALA A 29 11.61 -18.43 15.03
C ALA A 29 12.11 -17.03 14.69
N THR A 30 13.30 -16.67 15.13
CA THR A 30 13.90 -15.40 14.70
C THR A 30 14.19 -15.47 13.20
N LEU A 31 14.27 -14.32 12.55
CA LEU A 31 14.71 -14.26 11.15
C LEU A 31 16.03 -15.03 10.94
N SER A 32 16.98 -14.91 11.87
CA SER A 32 18.27 -15.60 11.82
C SER A 32 18.17 -17.13 11.94
N ASP A 33 17.24 -17.63 12.75
CA ASP A 33 16.98 -19.06 12.88
C ASP A 33 16.31 -19.62 11.61
N TYR A 34 15.38 -18.85 11.03
CA TYR A 34 14.81 -19.18 9.73
C TYR A 34 15.86 -19.19 8.61
N ALA A 35 16.71 -18.15 8.53
CA ALA A 35 17.80 -18.07 7.55
C ALA A 35 18.78 -19.25 7.68
N SER A 36 19.08 -19.67 8.91
CA SER A 36 19.91 -20.85 9.19
C SER A 36 19.27 -22.15 8.71
N ARG A 37 17.94 -22.31 8.90
CA ARG A 37 17.19 -23.48 8.40
C ARG A 37 17.15 -23.52 6.88
N VAL A 38 16.94 -22.38 6.21
CA VAL A 38 17.01 -22.27 4.75
C VAL A 38 18.42 -22.63 4.25
N SER A 39 19.47 -22.15 4.91
CA SER A 39 20.86 -22.49 4.56
C SER A 39 21.13 -23.99 4.66
N ARG A 40 20.68 -24.66 5.72
CA ARG A 40 20.78 -26.13 5.87
C ARG A 40 20.01 -26.87 4.77
N ALA A 41 18.82 -26.38 4.41
CA ALA A 41 18.05 -26.97 3.31
C ALA A 41 18.79 -26.86 1.97
N ILE A 42 19.46 -25.72 1.69
CA ILE A 42 20.31 -25.56 0.50
C ILE A 42 21.43 -26.61 0.50
N THR A 43 22.13 -26.81 1.62
CA THR A 43 23.21 -27.81 1.70
C THR A 43 22.70 -29.22 1.41
N LEU A 44 21.55 -29.60 1.97
CA LEU A 44 20.93 -30.91 1.73
C LEU A 44 20.56 -31.11 0.25
N ILE A 45 20.02 -30.07 -0.40
CA ILE A 45 19.66 -30.10 -1.82
C ILE A 45 20.90 -30.15 -2.71
N ASP A 46 21.96 -29.41 -2.37
CA ASP A 46 23.24 -29.45 -3.09
C ASP A 46 23.89 -30.84 -2.99
N ASP A 47 23.79 -31.51 -1.83
CA ASP A 47 24.29 -32.87 -1.67
C ASP A 47 23.55 -33.87 -2.58
N VAL A 48 22.22 -33.68 -2.74
CA VAL A 48 21.44 -34.45 -3.72
C VAL A 48 21.90 -34.13 -5.14
N GLN A 49 22.05 -32.85 -5.49
CA GLN A 49 22.49 -32.45 -6.83
C GLN A 49 23.85 -33.08 -7.18
N ARG A 50 24.84 -33.00 -6.29
CA ARG A 50 26.18 -33.59 -6.50
C ARG A 50 26.14 -35.10 -6.65
N ALA A 51 25.27 -35.78 -5.90
CA ALA A 51 25.09 -37.24 -6.00
C ALA A 51 24.55 -37.67 -7.37
N TYR A 52 23.75 -36.82 -8.02
CA TYR A 52 23.30 -37.07 -9.39
C TYR A 52 24.31 -36.60 -10.44
N GLU A 53 25.19 -35.65 -10.16
CA GLU A 53 26.25 -35.17 -11.09
C GLU A 53 27.41 -36.16 -11.24
N HIS A 54 27.87 -36.78 -10.14
CA HIS A 54 28.97 -37.74 -10.14
C HIS A 54 28.46 -39.19 -10.08
N GLU A 55 28.52 -39.90 -11.21
CA GLU A 55 28.06 -41.29 -11.38
C GLU A 55 28.92 -42.35 -10.64
N SER A 56 29.81 -41.95 -9.72
CA SER A 56 30.93 -42.76 -9.22
C SER A 56 30.95 -43.02 -7.70
N GLY A 57 29.83 -42.82 -7.00
CA GLY A 57 29.70 -43.09 -5.56
C GLY A 57 29.28 -44.53 -5.21
N ARG A 58 29.74 -45.05 -4.06
CA ARG A 58 29.38 -46.38 -3.51
C ARG A 58 27.93 -46.51 -3.01
N SER A 59 27.16 -45.42 -3.01
CA SER A 59 25.78 -45.36 -2.49
C SER A 59 24.82 -45.02 -3.63
N SER A 60 23.66 -45.70 -3.70
CA SER A 60 22.64 -45.36 -4.70
C SER A 60 22.19 -43.90 -4.51
N PRO A 61 22.28 -43.02 -5.54
CA PRO A 61 21.86 -41.62 -5.46
C PRO A 61 20.42 -41.44 -4.95
N GLU A 62 19.58 -42.45 -5.15
CA GLU A 62 18.19 -42.48 -4.71
C GLU A 62 18.03 -42.57 -3.19
N GLN A 63 18.89 -43.34 -2.51
CA GLN A 63 18.84 -43.47 -1.05
C GLN A 63 19.26 -42.17 -0.36
N LEU A 64 20.34 -41.54 -0.85
CA LEU A 64 20.81 -40.25 -0.36
C LEU A 64 19.76 -39.17 -0.61
N ALA A 65 19.16 -39.15 -1.80
CA ALA A 65 18.06 -38.24 -2.12
C ALA A 65 16.87 -38.41 -1.19
N GLY A 66 16.39 -39.64 -0.97
CA GLY A 66 15.26 -39.90 -0.08
C GLY A 66 15.47 -39.36 1.33
N VAL A 67 16.65 -39.59 1.93
CA VAL A 67 16.98 -39.10 3.28
C VAL A 67 17.04 -37.57 3.30
N ASN A 68 17.75 -36.95 2.35
CA ASN A 68 17.93 -35.51 2.34
C ASN A 68 16.61 -34.75 2.08
N LEU A 69 15.74 -35.25 1.21
CA LEU A 69 14.44 -34.63 0.92
C LEU A 69 13.52 -34.65 2.16
N ILE A 70 13.56 -35.71 2.96
CA ILE A 70 12.82 -35.77 4.24
C ILE A 70 13.34 -34.70 5.21
N LEU A 71 14.67 -34.58 5.32
CA LEU A 71 15.28 -33.57 6.18
C LEU A 71 14.92 -32.14 5.73
N VAL A 72 14.89 -31.87 4.42
CA VAL A 72 14.45 -30.58 3.86
C VAL A 72 13.00 -30.26 4.27
N ARG A 73 12.08 -31.22 4.17
CA ARG A 73 10.68 -31.05 4.62
C ARG A 73 10.58 -30.76 6.12
N GLN A 74 11.47 -31.32 6.93
CA GLN A 74 11.51 -31.06 8.38
C GLN A 74 12.06 -29.68 8.71
N GLN A 75 13.03 -29.16 7.95
CA GLN A 75 13.60 -27.84 8.17
C GLN A 75 12.61 -26.71 7.79
N LEU A 76 11.79 -26.92 6.76
CA LEU A 76 10.93 -25.89 6.16
C LEU A 76 9.46 -26.34 6.13
N PRO A 77 8.68 -26.10 7.20
CA PRO A 77 7.25 -26.41 7.23
C PRO A 77 6.47 -25.50 6.27
N GLU A 78 5.31 -25.98 5.77
CA GLU A 78 4.52 -25.27 4.75
C GLU A 78 4.09 -23.86 5.17
N LYS A 79 3.77 -23.66 6.46
CA LYS A 79 3.39 -22.36 7.00
C LYS A 79 4.02 -22.18 8.36
N GLU A 80 4.70 -21.07 8.56
CA GLU A 80 5.27 -20.71 9.85
C GLU A 80 5.27 -19.21 10.09
N THR A 81 5.42 -18.82 11.36
CA THR A 81 5.48 -17.41 11.77
C THR A 81 6.88 -17.08 12.26
N VAL A 82 7.52 -16.10 11.63
CA VAL A 82 8.89 -15.65 11.93
C VAL A 82 8.85 -14.24 12.52
N LYS A 83 9.67 -13.99 13.54
CA LYS A 83 9.81 -12.66 14.16
C LYS A 83 10.89 -11.83 13.48
N LEU A 84 10.52 -10.63 13.00
CA LEU A 84 11.39 -9.63 12.40
C LEU A 84 11.29 -8.32 13.18
N ALA A 85 12.37 -7.88 13.84
CA ALA A 85 12.42 -6.59 14.56
C ALA A 85 11.23 -6.32 15.51
N GLY A 86 10.69 -7.38 16.14
CA GLY A 86 9.52 -7.31 17.03
C GLY A 86 8.16 -7.48 16.35
N GLN A 87 8.09 -7.54 15.02
CA GLN A 87 6.89 -7.86 14.24
C GLN A 87 6.84 -9.35 13.89
N THR A 88 5.64 -9.93 13.84
CA THR A 88 5.45 -11.34 13.44
C THR A 88 4.99 -11.39 11.98
N ILE A 89 5.76 -12.08 11.14
CA ILE A 89 5.50 -12.23 9.70
C ILE A 89 5.16 -13.69 9.43
N SER A 90 4.11 -13.93 8.63
CA SER A 90 3.75 -15.27 8.16
C SER A 90 4.57 -15.62 6.92
N VAL A 91 5.28 -16.73 6.96
CA VAL A 91 6.07 -17.29 5.85
C VAL A 91 5.31 -18.48 5.26
N ASP A 92 5.22 -18.51 3.92
CA ASP A 92 4.53 -19.56 3.17
C ASP A 92 5.54 -20.34 2.30
N ASN A 93 5.82 -21.58 2.70
CA ASN A 93 6.68 -22.53 2.01
C ASN A 93 5.87 -23.65 1.32
N SER A 94 4.56 -23.47 1.10
CA SER A 94 3.70 -24.47 0.45
C SER A 94 4.16 -24.89 -0.94
N TRP A 95 5.01 -24.09 -1.59
CA TRP A 95 5.62 -24.40 -2.88
C TRP A 95 6.63 -25.57 -2.83
N LEU A 96 7.23 -25.83 -1.67
CA LEU A 96 8.32 -26.81 -1.55
C LEU A 96 7.79 -28.25 -1.65
N SER A 97 6.66 -28.53 -1.02
CA SER A 97 6.04 -29.86 -1.02
C SER A 97 5.75 -30.40 -2.44
N PRO A 98 5.07 -29.65 -3.34
CA PRO A 98 4.85 -30.12 -4.71
C PRO A 98 6.15 -30.21 -5.52
N ALA A 99 7.13 -29.33 -5.29
CA ALA A 99 8.41 -29.38 -5.99
C ALA A 99 9.25 -30.62 -5.62
N LEU A 100 9.30 -30.99 -4.34
CA LEU A 100 9.97 -32.22 -3.90
C LEU A 100 9.23 -33.47 -4.40
N SER A 101 7.90 -33.43 -4.46
CA SER A 101 7.10 -34.53 -5.02
C SER A 101 7.17 -34.64 -6.55
N GLU A 102 7.51 -33.56 -7.26
CA GLU A 102 7.87 -33.61 -8.68
C GLU A 102 9.17 -34.43 -8.87
N PHE A 103 10.19 -34.14 -8.05
CA PHE A 103 11.47 -34.86 -8.07
C PHE A 103 11.29 -36.37 -7.78
N GLU A 104 10.47 -36.72 -6.80
CA GLU A 104 10.16 -38.11 -6.45
C GLU A 104 9.46 -38.88 -7.60
N LYS A 105 8.70 -38.17 -8.44
CA LYS A 105 7.98 -38.74 -9.59
C LYS A 105 8.78 -38.79 -10.89
N SER A 106 9.86 -38.02 -10.98
CA SER A 106 10.72 -37.99 -12.16
C SER A 106 11.43 -39.34 -12.36
N ASN A 107 11.41 -39.83 -13.59
CA ASN A 107 11.95 -41.15 -13.93
C ASN A 107 13.37 -41.08 -14.54
N GLY A 108 13.78 -39.91 -15.03
CA GLY A 108 15.08 -39.72 -15.67
C GLY A 108 16.12 -39.01 -14.79
N PRO A 109 17.41 -39.38 -14.86
CA PRO A 109 18.48 -38.70 -14.10
C PRO A 109 18.64 -37.23 -14.51
N THR A 110 18.49 -36.90 -15.79
CA THR A 110 18.52 -35.50 -16.28
C THR A 110 17.34 -34.69 -15.75
N GLU A 111 16.14 -35.26 -15.79
CA GLU A 111 14.93 -34.60 -15.28
C GLU A 111 15.03 -34.34 -13.76
N ARG A 112 15.54 -35.32 -13.00
CA ARG A 112 15.82 -35.17 -11.56
C ARG A 112 16.85 -34.07 -11.28
N ARG A 113 17.92 -33.97 -12.09
CA ARG A 113 18.92 -32.89 -12.01
C ARG A 113 18.28 -31.51 -12.27
N ASP A 114 17.40 -31.41 -13.26
CA ASP A 114 16.74 -30.14 -13.57
C ASP A 114 15.76 -29.71 -12.46
N VAL A 115 15.00 -30.65 -11.90
CA VAL A 115 14.08 -30.36 -10.79
C VAL A 115 14.84 -29.92 -9.54
N ILE A 116 15.91 -30.65 -9.17
CA ILE A 116 16.67 -30.33 -7.96
C ILE A 116 17.42 -28.99 -8.11
N ALA A 117 17.93 -28.67 -9.30
CA ALA A 117 18.55 -27.38 -9.59
C ALA A 117 17.56 -26.21 -9.45
N ARG A 118 16.32 -26.36 -9.94
CA ARG A 118 15.26 -25.35 -9.75
C ARG A 118 14.94 -25.10 -8.27
N ILE A 119 14.89 -26.17 -7.47
CA ILE A 119 14.65 -26.08 -6.02
C ILE A 119 15.82 -25.36 -5.34
N ALA A 120 17.06 -25.73 -5.67
CA ALA A 120 18.27 -25.10 -5.13
C ALA A 120 18.29 -23.59 -5.41
N GLU A 121 18.03 -23.19 -6.67
CA GLU A 121 18.05 -21.79 -7.09
C GLU A 121 17.01 -20.97 -6.34
N ARG A 122 15.79 -21.49 -6.20
CA ARG A 122 14.74 -20.81 -5.45
C ARG A 122 15.07 -20.66 -3.96
N LEU A 123 15.65 -21.69 -3.35
CA LEU A 123 16.10 -21.61 -1.95
C LEU A 123 17.23 -20.59 -1.77
N ARG A 124 18.19 -20.51 -2.70
CA ARG A 124 19.27 -19.52 -2.68
C ARG A 124 18.74 -18.09 -2.80
N ALA A 125 17.80 -17.84 -3.71
CA ALA A 125 17.15 -16.53 -3.84
C ALA A 125 16.44 -16.11 -2.54
N ILE A 126 15.76 -17.05 -1.88
CA ILE A 126 15.15 -16.80 -0.56
C ILE A 126 16.23 -16.49 0.48
N HIS A 127 17.32 -17.25 0.53
CA HIS A 127 18.41 -17.02 1.47
C HIS A 127 19.09 -15.66 1.29
N GLU A 128 19.33 -15.24 0.04
CA GLU A 128 19.89 -13.93 -0.29
C GLU A 128 19.01 -12.78 0.22
N HIS A 129 17.71 -12.83 -0.08
CA HIS A 129 16.76 -11.84 0.43
C HIS A 129 16.68 -11.84 1.96
N LEU A 130 16.81 -12.99 2.62
CA LEU A 130 16.87 -13.06 4.09
C LEU A 130 18.13 -12.36 4.63
N GLN A 131 19.28 -12.52 3.96
CA GLN A 131 20.52 -11.82 4.35
C GLN A 131 20.43 -10.30 4.14
N GLU A 132 19.77 -9.84 3.07
CA GLU A 132 19.50 -8.42 2.85
C GLU A 132 18.63 -7.83 3.97
N LEU A 133 17.55 -8.54 4.32
CA LEU A 133 16.66 -8.14 5.41
C LEU A 133 17.42 -8.11 6.75
N GLU A 134 18.27 -9.10 7.02
CA GLU A 134 19.08 -9.15 8.22
C GLU A 134 20.07 -7.97 8.28
N LYS A 135 20.76 -7.65 7.18
CA LYS A 135 21.65 -6.48 7.08
C LYS A 135 20.92 -5.17 7.40
N VAL A 136 19.71 -4.97 6.84
CA VAL A 136 18.88 -3.78 7.07
C VAL A 136 18.39 -3.72 8.53
N THR A 137 18.03 -4.85 9.13
CA THR A 137 17.61 -4.87 10.54
C THR A 137 18.77 -4.68 11.52
N ASN A 138 19.96 -5.19 11.19
CA ASN A 138 21.13 -5.05 12.04
C ASN A 138 21.67 -3.63 12.00
N THR A 139 21.69 -2.97 10.84
CA THR A 139 22.04 -1.53 10.75
C THR A 139 21.03 -0.67 11.51
N ALA A 140 19.73 -0.93 11.39
CA ALA A 140 18.71 -0.19 12.16
C ALA A 140 18.77 -0.44 13.68
N GLY A 141 19.34 -1.57 14.12
CA GLY A 141 19.44 -2.00 15.52
C GLY A 141 20.68 -1.51 16.27
N THR A 142 21.84 -1.40 15.59
CA THR A 142 23.06 -0.79 16.14
C THR A 142 23.15 0.73 15.92
N ASP A 143 22.29 1.24 15.03
CA ASP A 143 22.01 2.62 14.63
C ASP A 143 21.95 3.69 15.75
N LYS A 144 20.91 3.54 16.57
CA LYS A 144 20.31 4.67 17.29
C LYS A 144 21.18 5.39 18.33
N ASP A 145 22.14 4.68 18.91
CA ASP A 145 22.93 5.20 20.04
C ASP A 145 24.41 5.45 19.68
N GLY A 146 24.95 4.75 18.68
CA GLY A 146 26.34 4.91 18.22
C GLY A 146 26.51 5.98 17.13
N GLU A 147 25.53 6.12 16.23
CA GLU A 147 25.63 7.07 15.12
C GLU A 147 25.38 8.51 15.53
N LYS A 148 24.57 8.78 16.56
CA LYS A 148 24.43 10.15 17.09
C LYS A 148 25.76 10.72 17.61
N GLY A 149 26.60 9.86 18.20
CA GLY A 149 27.91 10.26 18.71
C GLY A 149 28.92 10.53 17.60
N LYS A 150 29.05 9.60 16.64
CA LYS A 150 30.03 9.71 15.55
C LYS A 150 29.60 10.71 14.47
N LEU A 151 28.30 10.86 14.22
CA LEU A 151 27.74 11.85 13.30
C LEU A 151 27.90 13.27 13.87
N ALA A 152 27.72 13.47 15.18
CA ALA A 152 27.99 14.76 15.82
C ALA A 152 29.48 15.16 15.76
N GLU A 153 30.38 14.17 15.74
CA GLU A 153 31.82 14.38 15.63
C GLU A 153 32.28 14.62 14.18
N ILE A 154 31.71 13.90 13.20
CA ILE A 154 32.01 14.09 11.77
C ILE A 154 31.40 15.40 11.24
N LEU A 155 30.19 15.77 11.67
CA LEU A 155 29.53 17.02 11.28
C LEU A 155 30.17 18.29 11.88
N ARG A 156 31.09 18.14 12.85
CA ARG A 156 31.88 19.25 13.41
C ARG A 156 33.22 19.46 12.71
N ARG A 157 33.59 18.61 11.74
CA ARG A 157 34.83 18.80 10.98
C ARG A 157 34.67 19.94 9.97
N PRO A 158 35.59 20.92 9.93
CA PRO A 158 35.47 22.12 9.10
C PRO A 158 35.48 21.83 7.59
N GLU A 159 35.88 20.63 7.19
CA GLU A 159 35.98 20.17 5.81
C GLU A 159 34.62 19.75 5.20
N TYR A 160 33.58 19.53 6.02
CA TYR A 160 32.22 19.16 5.57
C TYR A 160 31.25 20.36 5.46
N LEU A 161 31.73 21.59 5.68
CA LEU A 161 30.98 22.81 5.33
C LEU A 161 31.16 23.12 3.83
N GLN A 162 30.83 22.17 2.95
CA GLN A 162 30.64 22.48 1.52
C GLN A 162 29.23 23.04 1.31
N THR A 163 29.19 24.19 0.66
CA THR A 163 28.06 25.06 0.37
C THR A 163 26.86 24.26 -0.18
N ALA A 164 25.76 24.26 0.59
CA ALA A 164 24.50 23.67 0.16
C ALA A 164 23.94 24.38 -1.10
N PRO A 165 23.33 23.65 -2.04
CA PRO A 165 22.64 24.23 -3.19
C PRO A 165 21.42 25.02 -2.69
N GLU A 166 21.12 26.12 -3.37
CA GLU A 166 20.14 27.16 -3.00
C GLU A 166 18.98 26.67 -2.12
N SER A 167 19.01 27.09 -0.85
CA SER A 167 17.89 26.96 0.07
C SER A 167 16.64 27.55 -0.60
N SER A 168 15.63 26.70 -0.76
CA SER A 168 14.31 27.05 -1.26
C SER A 168 13.87 28.38 -0.69
N ALA A 169 13.44 29.31 -1.52
CA ALA A 169 13.00 30.66 -1.12
C ALA A 169 12.01 30.67 0.07
N LEU A 170 11.32 29.56 0.34
CA LEU A 170 10.50 29.36 1.53
C LEU A 170 11.28 29.24 2.84
N GLU A 171 12.42 28.55 2.84
CA GLU A 171 13.25 28.36 4.02
C GLU A 171 13.82 29.70 4.48
N SER A 172 14.32 30.52 3.54
CA SER A 172 14.78 31.88 3.84
C SER A 172 13.66 32.82 4.29
N LEU A 173 12.43 32.66 3.75
CA LEU A 173 11.24 33.40 4.20
C LEU A 173 10.81 33.02 5.62
N ILE A 174 10.78 31.73 5.94
CA ILE A 174 10.48 31.21 7.28
C ILE A 174 11.51 31.74 8.27
N ASP A 175 12.78 31.72 7.90
CA ASP A 175 13.88 32.17 8.74
C ASP A 175 13.83 33.69 8.99
N ARG A 176 13.42 34.47 7.98
CA ARG A 176 13.14 35.91 8.13
C ARG A 176 11.94 36.17 9.04
N PHE A 177 10.87 35.38 8.90
CA PHE A 177 9.67 35.48 9.72
C PHE A 177 9.96 35.14 11.19
N LEU A 178 10.71 34.07 11.47
CA LEU A 178 11.10 33.69 12.82
C LEU A 178 11.99 34.76 13.49
N ARG A 179 12.94 35.33 12.75
CA ARG A 179 13.76 36.45 13.26
C ARG A 179 12.93 37.70 13.56
N TRP A 180 11.97 38.04 12.70
CA TRP A 180 11.05 39.14 12.94
C TRP A 180 10.17 38.88 14.15
N LEU A 181 9.61 37.67 14.29
CA LEU A 181 8.77 37.27 15.41
C LEU A 181 9.54 37.34 16.73
N ASN A 182 10.79 36.87 16.75
CA ASN A 182 11.63 36.91 17.94
C ASN A 182 11.99 38.35 18.36
N LYS A 183 11.98 39.29 17.40
CA LYS A 183 12.17 40.72 17.66
C LYS A 183 10.91 41.39 18.24
N LEU A 184 9.72 40.82 18.00
CA LEU A 184 8.47 41.31 18.59
C LEU A 184 8.23 40.81 20.02
N ILE A 185 8.94 39.77 20.47
CA ILE A 185 8.87 39.28 21.84
C ILE A 185 9.78 40.16 22.72
N PRO A 186 9.22 41.04 23.58
CA PRO A 186 10.03 41.84 24.47
C PRO A 186 10.72 40.91 25.47
N HIS A 187 12.05 40.96 25.53
CA HIS A 187 12.79 40.23 26.56
C HIS A 187 12.42 40.83 27.93
N PRO A 188 11.90 40.04 28.89
CA PRO A 188 11.55 40.57 30.19
C PRO A 188 12.82 41.06 30.89
N LYS A 189 12.92 42.37 31.11
CA LYS A 189 13.92 42.92 32.03
C LYS A 189 13.49 42.55 33.45
N PRO A 190 14.38 42.07 34.33
CA PRO A 190 14.03 41.82 35.72
C PRO A 190 13.76 43.17 36.42
N ILE A 191 12.49 43.46 36.72
CA ILE A 191 12.11 44.66 37.49
C ILE A 191 11.92 44.27 38.96
N ARG A 192 12.54 45.08 39.82
CA ARG A 192 12.50 45.05 41.29
C ARG A 192 11.05 45.13 41.83
N PRO A 193 10.77 44.57 43.02
CA PRO A 193 9.41 44.39 43.50
C PRO A 193 8.78 45.73 43.92
N GLY A 194 7.68 46.08 43.28
CA GLY A 194 6.86 47.24 43.66
C GLY A 194 5.59 47.36 42.82
N GLY A 195 4.44 47.03 43.43
CA GLY A 195 3.09 47.54 43.13
C GLY A 195 2.40 47.29 41.77
N SER A 196 3.12 47.05 40.67
CA SER A 196 2.54 47.07 39.31
C SER A 196 2.77 45.80 38.47
N ALA A 197 3.23 44.72 39.11
CA ALA A 197 3.52 43.45 38.43
C ALA A 197 2.29 42.84 37.73
N TRP A 198 1.09 42.96 38.32
CA TRP A 198 -0.14 42.43 37.73
C TRP A 198 -0.57 43.17 36.45
N LEU A 199 -0.30 44.48 36.39
CA LEU A 199 -0.63 45.31 35.23
C LEU A 199 0.27 44.96 34.03
N SER A 200 1.56 44.72 34.28
CA SER A 200 2.52 44.33 33.24
C SER A 200 2.21 42.94 32.66
N SER A 201 1.83 41.97 33.52
CA SER A 201 1.41 40.65 33.05
C SER A 201 0.09 40.68 32.28
N LEU A 202 -0.88 41.50 32.68
CA LEU A 202 -2.16 41.63 31.98
C LEU A 202 -1.98 42.22 30.57
N VAL A 203 -1.15 43.26 30.44
CA VAL A 203 -0.81 43.87 29.13
C VAL A 203 -0.14 42.85 28.21
N GLN A 204 0.77 42.03 28.74
CA GLN A 204 1.44 40.99 27.95
C GLN A 204 0.45 39.91 27.45
N ILE A 205 -0.48 39.48 28.31
CA ILE A 205 -1.53 38.51 27.94
C ILE A 205 -2.43 39.08 26.85
N VAL A 206 -2.83 40.36 26.97
CA VAL A 206 -3.66 41.03 25.96
C VAL A 206 -2.94 41.13 24.62
N ILE A 207 -1.65 41.47 24.61
CA ILE A 207 -0.85 41.53 23.36
C ILE A 207 -0.77 40.15 22.69
N ILE A 208 -0.50 39.09 23.46
CA ILE A 208 -0.45 37.72 22.94
C ILE A 208 -1.82 37.30 22.39
N ALA A 209 -2.91 37.61 23.08
CA ALA A 209 -4.27 37.31 22.63
C ALA A 209 -4.62 38.02 21.32
N VAL A 210 -4.23 39.30 21.16
CA VAL A 210 -4.42 40.06 19.92
C VAL A 210 -3.59 39.47 18.78
N CYS A 211 -2.33 39.10 19.03
CA CYS A 211 -1.48 38.45 18.02
C CYS A 211 -2.03 37.09 17.58
N LEU A 212 -2.48 36.24 18.52
CA LEU A 212 -3.09 34.95 18.20
C LEU A 212 -4.41 35.13 17.44
N GLY A 213 -5.21 36.13 17.80
CA GLY A 213 -6.43 36.49 17.07
C GLY A 213 -6.13 36.91 15.62
N ALA A 214 -5.12 37.73 15.41
CA ALA A 214 -4.70 38.15 14.06
C ALA A 214 -4.19 36.97 13.21
N ILE A 215 -3.43 36.04 13.80
CA ILE A 215 -2.98 34.81 13.12
C ILE A 215 -4.16 33.90 12.79
N ALA A 216 -5.12 33.74 13.70
CA ALA A 216 -6.33 32.95 13.47
C ALA A 216 -7.18 33.54 12.33
N ILE A 217 -7.35 34.86 12.28
CA ILE A 217 -8.03 35.56 11.17
C ILE A 217 -7.27 35.37 9.85
N LEU A 218 -5.95 35.43 9.86
CA LEU A 218 -5.12 35.21 8.69
C LEU A 218 -5.24 33.77 8.16
N ILE A 219 -5.18 32.77 9.04
CA ILE A 219 -5.37 31.35 8.69
C ILE A 219 -6.79 31.12 8.18
N TRP A 220 -7.82 31.72 8.79
CA TRP A 220 -9.19 31.58 8.34
C TRP A 220 -9.42 32.23 6.97
N ARG A 221 -8.81 33.40 6.71
CA ARG A 221 -8.94 34.15 5.45
C ARG A 221 -8.13 33.55 4.29
N PHE A 222 -6.96 32.97 4.55
CA PHE A 222 -6.01 32.50 3.53
C PHE A 222 -5.83 30.98 3.48
N GLY A 223 -6.18 30.25 4.54
CA GLY A 223 -6.13 28.78 4.61
C GLY A 223 -6.90 28.07 3.50
N PRO A 224 -8.15 28.48 3.15
CA PRO A 224 -8.90 27.85 2.06
C PRO A 224 -8.22 27.99 0.69
N ARG A 225 -7.45 29.07 0.46
CA ARG A 225 -6.72 29.29 -0.80
C ARG A 225 -5.47 28.40 -0.89
N LEU A 226 -4.76 28.20 0.21
CA LEU A 226 -3.58 27.32 0.31
C LEU A 226 -3.93 25.82 0.23
N LEU A 227 -5.08 25.41 0.75
CA LEU A 227 -5.56 24.02 0.69
C LEU A 227 -6.09 23.61 -0.70
N SER A 228 -6.50 24.58 -1.54
CA SER A 228 -6.97 24.31 -2.90
C SER A 228 -5.87 23.79 -3.86
N GLY A 229 -4.59 23.99 -3.51
CA GLY A 229 -3.43 23.51 -4.28
C GLY A 229 -3.13 22.02 -4.14
N ARG A 230 -3.76 21.32 -3.19
CA ARG A 230 -3.62 19.86 -3.01
C ARG A 230 -4.62 19.10 -3.89
N ARG A 231 -4.48 19.20 -5.21
CA ARG A 231 -4.97 18.14 -6.10
C ARG A 231 -4.20 16.87 -5.75
N LYS A 232 -4.88 15.89 -5.15
CA LYS A 232 -4.33 14.55 -4.84
C LYS A 232 -3.49 14.06 -6.02
N LYS A 233 -2.24 13.68 -5.76
CA LYS A 233 -1.34 13.02 -6.73
C LYS A 233 -2.12 11.82 -7.30
N LYS A 234 -2.63 11.97 -8.53
CA LYS A 234 -3.41 10.92 -9.20
C LYS A 234 -2.48 9.71 -9.36
N THR A 235 -2.90 8.54 -8.89
CA THR A 235 -2.31 7.27 -9.30
C THR A 235 -2.19 7.27 -10.81
N LYS A 236 -1.01 6.95 -11.37
CA LYS A 236 -0.82 6.81 -12.82
C LYS A 236 -1.95 5.94 -13.36
N ARG A 237 -2.89 6.55 -14.09
CA ARG A 237 -3.93 5.85 -14.83
C ARG A 237 -3.28 5.44 -16.14
N GLU A 238 -3.53 4.23 -16.60
CA GLU A 238 -3.13 3.83 -17.95
C GLU A 238 -4.18 4.31 -18.95
N ALA A 239 -3.79 4.47 -20.21
CA ALA A 239 -4.74 4.75 -21.28
C ALA A 239 -5.78 3.62 -21.33
N ARG A 240 -7.06 3.98 -21.37
CA ARG A 240 -8.17 3.00 -21.30
C ARG A 240 -9.15 3.21 -22.44
N ILE A 241 -9.71 2.13 -22.95
CA ILE A 241 -10.74 2.16 -24.00
C ILE A 241 -12.11 1.91 -23.35
N VAL A 242 -13.03 2.87 -23.50
CA VAL A 242 -14.40 2.77 -23.00
C VAL A 242 -15.35 2.96 -24.17
N LEU A 243 -16.17 1.94 -24.47
CA LEU A 243 -17.13 1.94 -25.58
C LEU A 243 -16.52 2.35 -26.94
N GLY A 244 -15.29 1.93 -27.20
CA GLY A 244 -14.54 2.24 -28.43
C GLY A 244 -13.88 3.63 -28.45
N GLU A 245 -13.99 4.40 -27.38
CA GLU A 245 -13.27 5.67 -27.22
C GLU A 245 -11.99 5.46 -26.42
N ARG A 246 -10.85 5.90 -27.00
CA ARG A 246 -9.56 5.89 -26.31
C ARG A 246 -9.46 7.11 -25.42
N LEU A 247 -9.28 6.87 -24.12
CA LEU A 247 -9.11 7.88 -23.10
C LEU A 247 -7.65 7.90 -22.67
N GLU A 248 -7.05 9.08 -22.70
CA GLU A 248 -5.70 9.29 -22.21
C GLU A 248 -5.66 9.18 -20.67
N ALA A 249 -4.47 8.83 -20.17
CA ALA A 249 -4.22 8.57 -18.75
C ALA A 249 -4.69 9.69 -17.81
N ASP A 250 -4.46 10.94 -18.20
CA ASP A 250 -4.74 12.12 -17.38
C ASP A 250 -6.19 12.61 -17.48
N GLN A 251 -6.92 12.18 -18.51
CA GLN A 251 -8.25 12.63 -18.85
C GLN A 251 -9.28 12.21 -17.78
N THR A 252 -9.97 13.20 -17.23
CA THR A 252 -10.98 12.99 -16.19
C THR A 252 -12.39 12.96 -16.76
N ALA A 253 -13.33 12.43 -15.98
CA ALA A 253 -14.76 12.53 -16.30
C ALA A 253 -15.22 13.98 -16.48
N ALA A 254 -14.66 14.93 -15.72
CA ALA A 254 -14.96 16.35 -15.86
C ALA A 254 -14.46 16.91 -17.21
N ASP A 255 -13.26 16.50 -17.66
CA ASP A 255 -12.71 16.91 -18.95
C ASP A 255 -13.55 16.35 -20.12
N LEU A 256 -14.03 15.11 -19.97
CA LEU A 256 -14.93 14.48 -20.95
C LEU A 256 -16.29 15.18 -21.00
N LEU A 257 -16.86 15.53 -19.85
CA LEU A 257 -18.10 16.28 -19.80
C LEU A 257 -17.93 17.69 -20.40
N ALA A 258 -16.80 18.35 -20.16
CA ALA A 258 -16.51 19.65 -20.79
C ALA A 258 -16.42 19.53 -22.32
N GLN A 259 -15.78 18.48 -22.84
CA GLN A 259 -15.78 18.19 -24.28
C GLN A 259 -17.20 17.94 -24.81
N ALA A 260 -18.03 17.21 -24.06
CA ALA A 260 -19.43 17.00 -24.44
C ALA A 260 -20.21 18.32 -24.52
N GLU A 261 -19.97 19.25 -23.57
CA GLU A 261 -20.59 20.58 -23.61
C GLU A 261 -20.13 21.41 -24.81
N ILE A 262 -18.85 21.30 -25.23
CA ILE A 262 -18.34 21.96 -26.44
C ILE A 262 -19.05 21.39 -27.68
N LEU A 263 -19.11 20.06 -27.82
CA LEU A 263 -19.81 19.39 -28.93
C LEU A 263 -21.28 19.80 -29.02
N ALA A 264 -21.95 19.97 -27.87
CA ALA A 264 -23.34 20.42 -27.85
C ALA A 264 -23.48 21.86 -28.36
N ARG A 265 -22.56 22.77 -28.00
CA ARG A 265 -22.55 24.16 -28.49
C ARG A 265 -22.26 24.26 -29.98
N GLU A 266 -21.51 23.31 -30.52
CA GLU A 266 -21.25 23.17 -31.96
C GLU A 266 -22.43 22.56 -32.73
N GLY A 267 -23.53 22.21 -32.05
CA GLY A 267 -24.69 21.55 -32.64
C GLY A 267 -24.51 20.05 -32.87
N ASN A 268 -23.36 19.47 -32.49
CA ASN A 268 -23.11 18.03 -32.58
C ASN A 268 -23.67 17.29 -31.36
N LEU A 269 -24.99 17.33 -31.22
CA LEU A 269 -25.71 16.85 -30.04
C LEU A 269 -25.60 15.33 -29.84
N ARG A 270 -25.55 14.57 -30.93
CA ARG A 270 -25.33 13.11 -30.88
C ARG A 270 -23.96 12.76 -30.30
N ALA A 271 -22.90 13.45 -30.75
CA ALA A 271 -21.56 13.25 -30.20
C ALA A 271 -21.47 13.73 -28.76
N ALA A 272 -22.15 14.83 -28.41
CA ALA A 272 -22.25 15.33 -27.05
C ALA A 272 -22.85 14.28 -26.10
N ILE A 273 -23.99 13.67 -26.46
CA ILE A 273 -24.64 12.61 -25.68
C ILE A 273 -23.69 11.42 -25.48
N ARG A 274 -23.02 10.96 -26.54
CA ARG A 274 -22.03 9.87 -26.45
C ARG A 274 -20.91 10.21 -25.46
N LYS A 275 -20.27 11.37 -25.64
CA LYS A 275 -19.14 11.80 -24.82
C LYS A 275 -19.57 11.96 -23.34
N ALA A 276 -20.75 12.52 -23.09
CA ALA A 276 -21.30 12.66 -21.74
C ALA A 276 -21.65 11.30 -21.10
N TYR A 277 -22.13 10.33 -21.87
CA TYR A 277 -22.35 8.97 -21.35
C TYR A 277 -21.02 8.29 -20.97
N ILE A 278 -19.97 8.45 -21.77
CA ILE A 278 -18.63 7.94 -21.45
C ILE A 278 -18.06 8.66 -20.21
N ALA A 279 -18.31 9.96 -20.06
CA ALA A 279 -17.98 10.71 -18.84
C ALA A 279 -18.66 10.12 -17.60
N LEU A 280 -19.95 9.74 -17.71
CA LEU A 280 -20.70 9.11 -16.62
C LEU A 280 -20.05 7.80 -16.18
N LEU A 281 -19.74 6.93 -17.14
CA LEU A 281 -19.07 5.65 -16.86
C LEU A 281 -17.71 5.88 -16.20
N CYS A 282 -16.95 6.86 -16.70
CA CYS A 282 -15.68 7.25 -16.09
C CYS A 282 -15.85 7.73 -14.65
N GLU A 283 -16.88 8.52 -14.36
CA GLU A 283 -17.12 9.03 -13.02
C GLU A 283 -17.54 7.92 -12.05
N LEU A 284 -18.44 7.03 -12.46
CA LEU A 284 -18.84 5.87 -11.67
C LEU A 284 -17.66 4.90 -11.45
N GLY A 285 -16.80 4.72 -12.45
CA GLY A 285 -15.58 3.93 -12.34
C GLY A 285 -14.56 4.54 -11.39
N ASP A 286 -14.40 5.86 -11.45
CA ASP A 286 -13.53 6.63 -10.56
C ASP A 286 -14.03 6.58 -9.11
N ARG A 287 -15.35 6.55 -8.89
CA ARG A 287 -16.00 6.32 -7.58
C ARG A 287 -15.99 4.85 -7.13
N LYS A 288 -15.39 3.94 -7.90
CA LYS A 288 -15.37 2.48 -7.65
C LYS A 288 -16.76 1.85 -7.56
N ILE A 289 -17.78 2.49 -8.16
CA ILE A 289 -19.13 1.95 -8.23
C ILE A 289 -19.24 0.88 -9.32
N ILE A 290 -18.53 1.08 -10.43
CA ILE A 290 -18.44 0.12 -11.53
C ILE A 290 -16.98 -0.18 -11.84
N SER A 291 -16.71 -1.34 -12.43
CA SER A 291 -15.40 -1.67 -13.00
C SER A 291 -15.43 -1.46 -14.51
N LEU A 292 -14.59 -0.56 -15.02
CA LEU A 292 -14.47 -0.26 -16.45
C LEU A 292 -13.59 -1.30 -17.11
N ALA A 293 -14.07 -1.86 -18.24
CA ALA A 293 -13.28 -2.76 -19.06
C ALA A 293 -13.68 -2.60 -20.54
N GLN A 294 -12.73 -2.83 -21.45
CA GLN A 294 -12.94 -2.66 -22.89
C GLN A 294 -14.04 -3.60 -23.44
N HIS A 295 -14.17 -4.81 -22.89
CA HIS A 295 -15.12 -5.82 -23.34
C HIS A 295 -16.54 -5.64 -22.76
N LYS A 296 -16.76 -4.66 -21.87
CA LYS A 296 -18.06 -4.46 -21.22
C LYS A 296 -19.03 -3.69 -22.09
N THR A 297 -20.26 -4.17 -22.13
CA THR A 297 -21.39 -3.55 -22.82
C THR A 297 -22.18 -2.60 -21.91
N ASN A 298 -23.06 -1.80 -22.50
CA ASN A 298 -24.03 -0.97 -21.75
C ASN A 298 -24.85 -1.79 -20.75
N ARG A 299 -25.28 -2.99 -21.15
CA ARG A 299 -26.05 -3.90 -20.30
C ARG A 299 -25.23 -4.38 -19.09
N ASP A 300 -23.95 -4.67 -19.29
CA ASP A 300 -23.06 -5.09 -18.20
C ASP A 300 -22.87 -3.96 -17.18
N TYR A 301 -22.74 -2.72 -17.64
CA TYR A 301 -22.66 -1.56 -16.77
C TYR A 301 -23.96 -1.34 -15.98
N LEU A 302 -25.13 -1.46 -16.62
CA LEU A 302 -26.42 -1.40 -15.91
C LEU A 302 -26.57 -2.52 -14.88
N ASN A 303 -26.18 -3.75 -15.23
CA ASN A 303 -26.22 -4.89 -14.30
C ASN A 303 -25.32 -4.66 -13.08
N SER A 304 -24.18 -3.98 -13.24
CA SER A 304 -23.25 -3.71 -12.13
C SER A 304 -23.78 -2.74 -11.08
N VAL A 305 -24.84 -1.98 -11.39
CA VAL A 305 -25.49 -1.06 -10.44
C VAL A 305 -26.87 -1.54 -10.00
N ARG A 306 -27.26 -2.78 -10.34
CA ARG A 306 -28.61 -3.33 -10.09
C ARG A 306 -29.01 -3.31 -8.61
N ASP A 307 -28.05 -3.51 -7.71
CA ASP A 307 -28.29 -3.50 -6.26
C ASP A 307 -28.57 -2.09 -5.71
N LYS A 308 -28.35 -1.04 -6.51
CA LYS A 308 -28.57 0.36 -6.15
C LYS A 308 -29.76 0.90 -6.92
N ALA A 309 -30.99 0.60 -6.46
CA ALA A 309 -32.22 0.84 -7.21
C ALA A 309 -32.38 2.27 -7.77
N SER A 310 -32.05 3.30 -6.99
CA SER A 310 -32.11 4.71 -7.41
C SER A 310 -31.10 5.03 -8.52
N LEU A 311 -29.85 4.59 -8.36
CA LEU A 311 -28.79 4.74 -9.36
C LEU A 311 -29.10 3.95 -10.63
N TYR A 312 -29.60 2.72 -10.50
CA TYR A 312 -30.01 1.87 -11.62
C TYR A 312 -31.08 2.55 -12.46
N ALA A 313 -32.14 3.07 -11.82
CA ALA A 313 -33.22 3.75 -12.53
C ALA A 313 -32.73 5.00 -13.28
N SER A 314 -31.88 5.81 -12.65
CA SER A 314 -31.31 7.02 -13.25
C SER A 314 -30.34 6.69 -14.40
N MET A 315 -29.45 5.72 -14.19
CA MET A 315 -28.50 5.27 -15.20
C MET A 315 -29.22 4.64 -16.40
N ARG A 316 -30.28 3.85 -16.16
CA ARG A 316 -31.09 3.23 -17.23
C ARG A 316 -31.67 4.28 -18.18
N LYS A 317 -32.17 5.40 -17.67
CA LYS A 317 -32.67 6.51 -18.52
C LYS A 317 -31.56 7.07 -19.42
N LEU A 318 -30.38 7.31 -18.84
CA LEU A 318 -29.20 7.80 -19.59
C LEU A 318 -28.73 6.79 -20.63
N THR A 319 -28.66 5.50 -20.27
CA THR A 319 -28.30 4.43 -21.20
C THR A 319 -29.28 4.34 -22.36
N SER A 320 -30.59 4.38 -22.11
CA SER A 320 -31.60 4.35 -23.18
C SER A 320 -31.48 5.53 -24.12
N SER A 321 -31.28 6.75 -23.60
CA SER A 321 -31.04 7.94 -24.44
C SER A 321 -29.75 7.81 -25.26
N PHE A 322 -28.67 7.33 -24.66
CA PHE A 322 -27.42 7.07 -25.38
C PHE A 322 -27.61 6.05 -26.50
N GLU A 323 -28.27 4.92 -26.22
CA GLU A 323 -28.51 3.85 -27.19
C GLU A 323 -29.38 4.31 -28.36
N LEU A 324 -30.43 5.08 -28.07
CA LEU A 324 -31.34 5.63 -29.08
C LEU A 324 -30.61 6.52 -30.09
N HIS A 325 -29.83 7.49 -29.62
CA HIS A 325 -29.17 8.45 -30.49
C HIS A 325 -27.88 7.88 -31.11
N TRP A 326 -27.12 7.07 -30.35
CA TRP A 326 -25.85 6.55 -30.84
C TRP A 326 -26.02 5.30 -31.72
N TYR A 327 -26.74 4.28 -31.26
CA TYR A 327 -26.93 3.04 -32.02
C TYR A 327 -28.20 3.06 -32.88
N GLY A 328 -29.26 3.74 -32.41
CA GLY A 328 -30.51 3.89 -33.17
C GLY A 328 -30.48 4.96 -34.25
N PHE A 329 -29.40 5.75 -34.36
CA PHE A 329 -29.24 6.83 -35.33
C PHE A 329 -30.37 7.88 -35.33
N VAL A 330 -31.14 7.97 -34.26
CA VAL A 330 -32.18 8.99 -34.11
C VAL A 330 -31.51 10.36 -33.94
N PRO A 331 -31.90 11.39 -34.72
CA PRO A 331 -31.38 12.74 -34.56
C PRO A 331 -31.65 13.28 -33.16
N ALA A 332 -30.60 13.76 -32.48
CA ALA A 332 -30.72 14.42 -31.19
C ALA A 332 -31.00 15.92 -31.39
N ASN A 333 -31.94 16.47 -30.61
CA ASN A 333 -32.22 17.89 -30.52
C ASN A 333 -31.75 18.48 -29.18
N GLU A 334 -31.84 19.81 -29.04
CA GLU A 334 -31.36 20.51 -27.85
C GLU A 334 -32.10 20.08 -26.57
N ASN A 335 -33.38 19.74 -26.67
CA ASN A 335 -34.16 19.24 -25.55
C ASN A 335 -33.61 17.89 -25.07
N ASP A 336 -33.32 16.97 -25.99
CA ASP A 336 -32.73 15.66 -25.65
C ASP A 336 -31.39 15.83 -24.91
N TRP A 337 -30.56 16.77 -25.37
CA TRP A 337 -29.29 17.09 -24.70
C TRP A 337 -29.51 17.70 -23.31
N ASN A 338 -30.45 18.64 -23.17
CA ASN A 338 -30.74 19.28 -21.89
C ASN A 338 -31.29 18.29 -20.87
N GLU A 339 -32.19 17.40 -21.29
CA GLU A 339 -32.71 16.30 -20.48
C GLU A 339 -31.58 15.34 -20.07
N PHE A 340 -30.74 14.92 -21.03
CA PHE A 340 -29.59 14.07 -20.75
C PHE A 340 -28.64 14.70 -19.73
N ARG A 341 -28.31 15.99 -19.91
CA ARG A 341 -27.42 16.74 -19.02
C ARG A 341 -28.02 16.91 -17.63
N ALA A 342 -29.33 17.15 -17.52
CA ALA A 342 -30.01 17.23 -16.23
C ALA A 342 -30.02 15.87 -15.50
N ALA A 343 -30.35 14.80 -16.21
CA ALA A 343 -30.33 13.44 -15.68
C ALA A 343 -28.90 13.01 -15.26
N TYR A 344 -27.87 13.37 -16.03
CA TYR A 344 -26.46 13.16 -15.66
C TYR A 344 -26.14 13.78 -14.30
N LYS A 345 -26.48 15.07 -14.13
CA LYS A 345 -26.22 15.81 -12.89
C LYS A 345 -26.99 15.25 -11.70
N SER A 346 -28.23 14.81 -11.92
CA SER A 346 -29.05 14.17 -10.88
C SER A 346 -28.47 12.83 -10.44
N THR A 347 -28.03 12.01 -11.39
CA THR A 347 -27.45 10.67 -11.14
C THR A 347 -26.23 10.73 -10.22
N LEU A 348 -25.40 11.76 -10.35
CA LEU A 348 -24.14 11.88 -9.59
C LEU A 348 -24.28 12.53 -8.20
N ARG A 349 -25.46 13.10 -7.91
CA ARG A 349 -25.83 13.64 -6.60
C ARG A 349 -26.38 12.58 -5.66
N THR A 350 -26.80 11.43 -6.21
CA THR A 350 -27.23 10.24 -5.45
C THR A 350 -25.99 9.46 -5.00
#